data_AF-A0A7C4MQW2-F1
#
_entry.id   AF-A0A7C4MQW2-F1
#
_cell.length_a   1.000
_cell.length_b   1.000
_cell.length_c   1.000
_cell.angle_alpha   90.00
_cell.angle_beta   90.00
_cell.angle_gamma   90.00
#
_symmetry.space_group_name_H-M   'P 1'
#
loop_
_entity.id
_entity.type
_entity.pdbx_description
1 polymer ?
#
loop_
_entity_poly.entity_id
_entity_poly.type
_entity_poly.pdbx_seq_one_letter_code
_entity_poly.pdbx_strand_id
1 'polypeptide(L)'
;MEEELVDIGILIKKVLSYNPDADIELLKQAHIFSNEAHASQRRIEGSPYIEHPLAVASILADMKMDIPTIAAGLLHDTIEDTRITAKQIRERFGKEIAFLVEGLTKLSKMEFSTKEEAQAENFRKMLLAMSEDLRVILIKFADRLHNMRTLQHLPESKQQRIASETLEIYAPIANRLGIGWVRSELEDLSFKTLMPDLFHDLVRKVAKRKEEQEAYLREVTSIMTGKLAEEGIPGKVSWRIKHYYGIYQKMLKQEIPFEQVHDVLGLRIITDTKANCYAILGLIHSLWAPVPGRFKDYIGVPKSNMYQSLHTTVIGPKGERVEFQIRTAEMNMIAEHGIASHWRYKEKEKMDEKSDRYISWLRELIQAQRELSDAKDFMEAVKGEVIPEVIYVFTPRGEIKELPIGSTPVDFAYGVHSQVGNKCVGAKVNGRIVPLRFVLRNGDTVEILTSPSQGPSRDWLKFVVTQRAKSRIKQWIKAEERKQSIELGQKLLETEMRKHELSLSVLKSEDMQRVLKHFNIPSLEDIYSFIGHGKISAHQVVNRLLPEKPPEEVPAAKIVKPVKEHKGITIKGIDNVLYHTARCCFPIPGDGLIGFVTRGRGVTIHRKDCPNVDRLALDDARLV
;
A
#
# COMPACT_ATOMS: atom_id res chain seq x y z
N MET A 1 -14.80 4.83 -30.59
CA MET A 1 -15.54 3.58 -30.42
C MET A 1 -16.89 4.01 -29.91
N GLU A 2 -17.89 4.05 -30.79
CA GLU A 2 -19.28 4.26 -30.37
C GLU A 2 -19.63 3.11 -29.44
N GLU A 3 -20.05 3.41 -28.21
CA GLU A 3 -20.54 2.40 -27.28
C GLU A 3 -21.86 1.88 -27.84
N GLU A 4 -21.82 0.68 -28.45
CA GLU A 4 -23.03 -0.05 -28.81
C GLU A 4 -23.89 -0.17 -27.55
N LEU A 5 -25.15 0.31 -27.62
CA LEU A 5 -26.14 0.16 -26.57
C LEU A 5 -26.17 -1.31 -26.13
N VAL A 6 -25.69 -1.56 -24.91
CA VAL A 6 -25.57 -2.91 -24.35
C VAL A 6 -26.96 -3.40 -23.99
N ASP A 7 -27.57 -4.18 -24.87
CA ASP A 7 -28.83 -4.87 -24.60
C ASP A 7 -28.60 -6.16 -23.80
N ILE A 8 -29.59 -6.55 -22.98
CA ILE A 8 -29.57 -7.81 -22.22
C ILE A 8 -29.43 -9.02 -23.17
N GLY A 9 -29.97 -8.96 -24.38
CA GLY A 9 -29.79 -9.99 -25.40
C GLY A 9 -28.33 -10.16 -25.84
N ILE A 10 -27.57 -9.06 -25.95
CA ILE A 10 -26.14 -9.09 -26.29
C ILE A 10 -25.34 -9.69 -25.13
N LEU A 11 -25.66 -9.29 -23.89
CA LEU A 11 -25.03 -9.85 -22.69
C LEU A 11 -25.25 -11.37 -22.62
N ILE A 12 -26.48 -11.84 -22.82
CA ILE A 12 -26.82 -13.26 -22.81
C ILE A 12 -26.04 -14.02 -23.89
N LYS A 13 -25.99 -13.52 -25.13
CA LYS A 13 -25.21 -14.14 -26.22
C LYS A 13 -23.73 -14.22 -25.87
N LYS A 14 -23.17 -13.17 -25.27
CA LYS A 14 -21.77 -13.12 -24.83
C LYS A 14 -21.50 -14.18 -23.76
N VAL A 15 -22.37 -14.31 -22.76
CA VAL A 15 -22.26 -15.33 -21.69
C VAL A 15 -22.33 -16.74 -22.27
N LEU A 16 -23.31 -17.00 -23.14
CA LEU A 16 -23.49 -18.32 -23.78
C LEU A 16 -22.30 -18.72 -24.65
N SER A 17 -21.56 -17.77 -25.22
CA SER A 17 -20.37 -18.06 -26.04
C SER A 17 -19.26 -18.78 -25.26
N TYR A 18 -19.21 -18.60 -23.95
CA TYR A 18 -18.20 -19.22 -23.10
C TYR A 18 -18.78 -20.12 -22.01
N ASN A 19 -20.07 -20.03 -21.72
CA ASN A 19 -20.80 -20.92 -20.82
C ASN A 19 -22.17 -21.29 -21.42
N PRO A 20 -22.23 -22.35 -22.26
CA PRO A 20 -23.47 -22.74 -22.94
C PRO A 20 -24.61 -23.19 -22.00
N ASP A 21 -24.27 -23.71 -20.82
CA ASP A 21 -25.23 -24.22 -19.82
C ASP A 21 -25.60 -23.16 -18.77
N ALA A 22 -25.30 -21.89 -19.04
CA ALA A 22 -25.58 -20.78 -18.14
C ALA A 22 -27.07 -20.65 -17.82
N ASP A 23 -27.39 -20.38 -16.54
CA ASP A 23 -28.75 -20.01 -16.13
C ASP A 23 -29.09 -18.59 -16.60
N ILE A 24 -29.68 -18.52 -17.78
CA ILE A 24 -30.09 -17.27 -18.42
C ILE A 24 -31.30 -16.64 -17.72
N GLU A 25 -32.16 -17.45 -17.08
CA GLU A 25 -33.33 -16.93 -16.38
C GLU A 25 -32.92 -16.12 -15.16
N LEU A 26 -31.89 -16.55 -14.43
CA LEU A 26 -31.31 -15.77 -13.34
C LEU A 26 -30.84 -14.38 -13.80
N LEU A 27 -30.16 -14.28 -14.96
CA LEU A 27 -29.70 -13.00 -15.51
C LEU A 27 -30.87 -12.09 -15.92
N LYS A 28 -31.90 -12.65 -16.55
CA LYS A 28 -33.11 -11.90 -16.92
C LYS A 28 -33.82 -11.38 -15.68
N GLN A 29 -33.97 -12.21 -14.64
CA GLN A 29 -34.58 -11.80 -13.38
C GLN A 29 -33.78 -10.69 -12.69
N ALA A 30 -32.46 -10.80 -12.65
CA ALA A 30 -31.59 -9.76 -12.09
C ALA A 30 -31.69 -8.45 -12.88
N HIS A 31 -31.74 -8.52 -14.21
CA HIS A 31 -31.92 -7.36 -15.07
C HIS A 31 -33.27 -6.67 -14.86
N ILE A 32 -34.37 -7.43 -14.85
CA ILE A 32 -35.72 -6.90 -14.61
C ILE A 32 -35.78 -6.24 -13.23
N PHE A 33 -35.28 -6.92 -12.20
CA PHE A 33 -35.28 -6.39 -10.84
C PHE A 33 -34.45 -5.11 -10.70
N SER A 34 -33.27 -5.06 -11.33
CA SER A 34 -32.44 -3.85 -11.37
C SER A 34 -33.14 -2.71 -12.09
N ASN A 35 -33.77 -2.99 -13.25
CA ASN A 35 -34.51 -2.01 -14.03
C ASN A 35 -35.71 -1.46 -13.25
N GLU A 36 -36.46 -2.31 -12.55
CA GLU A 36 -37.57 -1.89 -11.68
C GLU A 36 -37.07 -1.02 -10.52
N ALA A 37 -35.97 -1.42 -9.85
CA ALA A 37 -35.41 -0.69 -8.72
C ALA A 37 -34.93 0.71 -9.12
N HIS A 38 -34.36 0.85 -10.32
CA HIS A 38 -33.83 2.11 -10.85
C HIS A 38 -34.77 2.82 -11.83
N ALA A 39 -36.04 2.41 -11.96
CA ALA A 39 -36.96 2.91 -12.97
C ALA A 39 -37.16 4.44 -12.95
N SER A 40 -37.10 5.05 -11.76
CA SER A 40 -37.21 6.50 -11.57
C SER A 40 -35.87 7.25 -11.63
N GLN A 41 -34.75 6.54 -11.79
CA GLN A 41 -33.40 7.09 -11.75
C GLN A 41 -32.86 7.30 -13.17
N ARG A 42 -32.18 8.43 -13.39
CA ARG A 42 -31.47 8.75 -14.63
C ARG A 42 -30.01 9.06 -14.33
N ARG A 43 -29.13 8.79 -15.30
CA ARG A 43 -27.73 9.25 -15.25
C ARG A 43 -27.68 10.76 -15.43
N ILE A 44 -26.53 11.36 -15.13
CA ILE A 44 -26.32 12.82 -15.24
C ILE A 44 -26.49 13.29 -16.69
N GLU A 45 -26.12 12.45 -17.66
CA GLU A 45 -26.32 12.68 -19.10
C GLU A 45 -27.78 12.50 -19.59
N GLY A 46 -28.69 12.01 -18.73
CA GLY A 46 -30.11 11.83 -19.03
C GLY A 46 -30.53 10.42 -19.47
N SER A 47 -29.58 9.51 -19.70
CA SER A 47 -29.85 8.09 -20.03
C SER A 47 -30.49 7.32 -18.86
N PRO A 48 -31.25 6.24 -19.15
CA PRO A 48 -31.76 5.32 -18.13
C PRO A 48 -30.63 4.75 -17.27
N TYR A 49 -30.80 4.70 -15.94
CA TYR A 49 -29.73 4.23 -15.04
C TYR A 49 -29.30 2.78 -15.31
N ILE A 50 -30.21 1.95 -15.82
CA ILE A 50 -29.98 0.52 -16.12
C ILE A 50 -28.85 0.26 -17.12
N GLU A 51 -28.51 1.23 -17.97
CA GLU A 51 -27.39 1.12 -18.91
C GLU A 51 -26.06 0.88 -18.18
N HIS A 52 -25.89 1.47 -16.98
CA HIS A 52 -24.68 1.29 -16.20
C HIS A 52 -24.53 -0.13 -15.64
N PRO A 53 -25.50 -0.70 -14.89
CA PRO A 53 -25.43 -2.10 -14.48
C PRO A 53 -25.26 -3.08 -15.64
N LEU A 54 -25.88 -2.82 -16.80
CA LEU A 54 -25.70 -3.64 -18.00
C LEU A 54 -24.27 -3.58 -18.54
N ALA A 55 -23.68 -2.40 -18.61
CA ALA A 55 -22.30 -2.24 -19.04
C ALA A 55 -21.31 -2.90 -18.05
N VAL A 56 -21.55 -2.78 -16.74
CA VAL A 56 -20.78 -3.48 -15.69
C VAL A 56 -20.86 -5.00 -15.87
N ALA A 57 -22.07 -5.53 -16.08
CA ALA A 57 -22.29 -6.95 -16.33
C ALA A 57 -21.61 -7.43 -17.63
N SER A 58 -21.60 -6.59 -18.67
CA SER A 58 -20.89 -6.87 -19.94
C SER A 58 -19.38 -6.93 -19.76
N ILE A 59 -18.81 -6.02 -18.96
CA ILE A 59 -17.39 -6.05 -18.60
C ILE A 59 -17.05 -7.33 -17.82
N LEU A 60 -17.91 -7.76 -16.90
CA LEU A 60 -17.74 -9.03 -16.17
C LEU A 60 -17.85 -10.24 -17.10
N ALA A 61 -18.71 -10.19 -18.11
CA ALA A 61 -18.78 -11.21 -19.14
C ALA A 61 -17.52 -11.23 -20.03
N ASP A 62 -16.89 -10.09 -20.31
CA ASP A 62 -15.59 -10.03 -21.00
C ASP A 62 -14.46 -10.65 -20.16
N MET A 63 -14.58 -10.58 -18.83
CA MET A 63 -13.74 -11.31 -17.88
C MET A 63 -14.08 -12.82 -17.80
N LYS A 64 -15.13 -13.27 -18.50
CA LYS A 64 -15.66 -14.65 -18.51
C LYS A 64 -16.08 -15.14 -17.11
N MET A 65 -16.70 -14.25 -16.33
CA MET A 65 -17.16 -14.56 -14.98
C MET A 65 -18.39 -15.50 -14.96
N ASP A 66 -18.60 -16.11 -13.81
CA ASP A 66 -19.76 -16.95 -13.47
C ASP A 66 -21.06 -16.13 -13.36
N ILE A 67 -22.19 -16.82 -13.51
CA ILE A 67 -23.52 -16.18 -13.53
C ILE A 67 -23.83 -15.42 -12.25
N PRO A 68 -23.54 -15.93 -11.03
CA PRO A 68 -23.74 -15.17 -9.80
C PRO A 68 -23.00 -13.84 -9.79
N THR A 69 -21.76 -13.78 -10.30
CA THR A 69 -20.98 -12.53 -10.41
C THR A 69 -21.65 -11.55 -11.36
N ILE A 70 -22.11 -12.01 -12.52
CA ILE A 70 -22.76 -11.16 -13.52
C ILE A 70 -24.10 -10.64 -13.00
N ALA A 71 -24.88 -11.50 -12.34
CA ALA A 71 -26.11 -11.10 -11.67
C ALA A 71 -25.85 -10.07 -10.56
N ALA A 72 -24.81 -10.28 -9.73
CA ALA A 72 -24.40 -9.30 -8.73
C ALA A 72 -23.95 -7.97 -9.36
N GLY A 73 -23.29 -8.00 -10.52
CA GLY A 73 -22.96 -6.81 -11.31
C GLY A 73 -24.19 -6.04 -11.79
N LEU A 74 -25.26 -6.73 -12.20
CA LEU A 74 -26.55 -6.10 -12.53
C LEU A 74 -27.23 -5.46 -11.30
N LEU A 75 -26.94 -5.96 -10.10
CA LEU A 75 -27.59 -5.57 -8.86
C LEU A 75 -26.74 -4.64 -7.97
N HIS A 76 -25.50 -4.32 -8.36
CA HIS A 76 -24.49 -3.78 -7.44
C HIS A 76 -24.89 -2.46 -6.76
N ASP A 77 -25.57 -1.56 -7.48
CA ASP A 77 -26.01 -0.26 -6.96
C ASP A 77 -27.43 -0.26 -6.37
N THR A 78 -28.13 -1.40 -6.42
CA THR A 78 -29.54 -1.46 -5.99
C THR A 78 -29.71 -1.16 -4.50
N ILE A 79 -28.75 -1.54 -3.64
CA ILE A 79 -28.83 -1.26 -2.19
C ILE A 79 -28.46 0.20 -1.89
N GLU A 80 -27.51 0.78 -2.62
CA GLU A 80 -27.01 2.14 -2.35
C GLU A 80 -27.99 3.21 -2.83
N ASP A 81 -28.52 3.06 -4.04
CA ASP A 81 -29.24 4.13 -4.74
C ASP A 81 -30.76 3.96 -4.73
N THR A 82 -31.26 2.84 -4.19
CA THR A 82 -32.70 2.55 -4.15
C THR A 82 -33.17 2.17 -2.75
N ARG A 83 -34.44 1.79 -2.61
CA ARG A 83 -35.04 1.34 -1.34
C ARG A 83 -34.85 -0.16 -1.08
N ILE A 84 -34.18 -0.87 -1.99
CA ILE A 84 -33.95 -2.30 -1.88
C ILE A 84 -32.97 -2.61 -0.75
N THR A 85 -33.25 -3.68 -0.01
CA THR A 85 -32.42 -4.15 1.11
C THR A 85 -31.68 -5.45 0.76
N ALA A 86 -30.54 -5.70 1.41
CA ALA A 86 -29.80 -6.96 1.28
C ALA A 86 -30.66 -8.20 1.58
N LYS A 87 -31.64 -8.07 2.49
CA LYS A 87 -32.60 -9.15 2.81
C LYS A 87 -33.46 -9.53 1.60
N GLN A 88 -33.97 -8.55 0.86
CA GLN A 88 -34.78 -8.81 -0.33
C GLN A 88 -33.96 -9.47 -1.44
N ILE A 89 -32.70 -9.03 -1.62
CA ILE A 89 -31.79 -9.67 -2.58
C ILE A 89 -31.52 -11.12 -2.16
N ARG A 90 -31.31 -11.38 -0.87
CA ARG A 90 -31.09 -12.73 -0.35
C ARG A 90 -32.29 -13.65 -0.54
N GLU A 91 -33.51 -13.14 -0.38
CA GLU A 91 -34.75 -13.90 -0.56
C GLU A 91 -34.98 -14.26 -2.04
N ARG A 92 -34.65 -13.36 -2.98
CA ARG A 92 -34.90 -13.57 -4.42
C ARG A 92 -33.76 -14.28 -5.15
N PHE A 93 -32.50 -13.95 -4.84
CA PHE A 93 -31.32 -14.37 -5.58
C PHE A 93 -30.37 -15.25 -4.77
N GLY A 94 -30.69 -15.52 -3.49
CA GLY A 94 -29.91 -16.38 -2.63
C GLY A 94 -28.79 -15.67 -1.85
N LYS A 95 -28.14 -16.43 -0.96
CA LYS A 95 -27.14 -15.91 -0.02
C LYS A 95 -25.87 -15.41 -0.71
N GLU A 96 -25.45 -16.08 -1.77
CA GLU A 96 -24.22 -15.80 -2.50
C GLU A 96 -24.27 -14.43 -3.19
N ILE A 97 -25.28 -14.18 -4.03
CA ILE A 97 -25.45 -12.90 -4.73
C ILE A 97 -25.65 -11.76 -3.71
N ALA A 98 -26.43 -12.00 -2.65
CA ALA A 98 -26.62 -11.00 -1.61
C ALA A 98 -25.30 -10.62 -0.91
N PHE A 99 -24.42 -11.58 -0.65
CA PHE A 99 -23.10 -11.32 -0.08
C PHE A 99 -22.24 -10.45 -1.01
N LEU A 100 -22.21 -10.78 -2.32
CA LEU A 100 -21.46 -10.01 -3.30
C LEU A 100 -21.93 -8.56 -3.39
N VAL A 101 -23.25 -8.34 -3.46
CA VAL A 101 -23.83 -7.00 -3.53
C VAL A 101 -23.61 -6.24 -2.21
N GLU A 102 -23.79 -6.88 -1.06
CA GLU A 102 -23.56 -6.26 0.26
C GLU A 102 -22.09 -5.85 0.45
N GLY A 103 -21.15 -6.66 -0.03
CA GLY A 103 -19.72 -6.35 -0.02
C GLY A 103 -19.33 -5.11 -0.83
N LEU A 104 -20.13 -4.73 -1.82
CA LEU A 104 -19.91 -3.56 -2.67
C LEU A 104 -20.46 -2.27 -2.07
N THR A 105 -21.39 -2.37 -1.11
CA THR A 105 -22.07 -1.22 -0.53
C THR A 105 -21.15 -0.32 0.30
N LYS A 106 -21.13 0.99 0.02
CA LYS A 106 -20.44 2.01 0.81
C LYS A 106 -21.03 2.13 2.21
N LEU A 107 -20.19 2.44 3.19
CA LEU A 107 -20.60 2.85 4.52
C LEU A 107 -21.08 4.31 4.46
N SER A 108 -22.24 4.54 3.86
CA SER A 108 -22.79 5.89 3.65
C SER A 108 -23.45 6.50 4.90
N LYS A 109 -23.52 5.77 6.02
CA LYS A 109 -24.33 6.15 7.20
C LYS A 109 -23.55 6.40 8.51
N MET A 110 -22.22 6.38 8.51
CA MET A 110 -21.43 6.71 9.70
C MET A 110 -20.92 8.15 9.62
N GLU A 111 -21.00 8.88 10.74
CA GLU A 111 -20.44 10.22 10.88
C GLU A 111 -18.91 10.13 10.97
N PHE A 112 -18.24 10.18 9.82
CA PHE A 112 -16.78 10.26 9.79
C PHE A 112 -16.33 11.71 9.99
N SER A 113 -15.31 11.90 10.83
CA SER A 113 -14.74 13.21 11.15
C SER A 113 -14.04 13.85 9.95
N THR A 114 -13.43 13.04 9.08
CA THR A 114 -12.75 13.50 7.86
C THR A 114 -13.11 12.66 6.63
N LYS A 115 -12.89 13.23 5.44
CA LYS A 115 -13.11 12.53 4.17
C LYS A 115 -12.09 11.41 3.95
N GLU A 116 -10.85 11.58 4.42
CA GLU A 116 -9.83 10.53 4.37
C GLU A 116 -10.22 9.31 5.22
N GLU A 117 -10.77 9.53 6.43
CA GLU A 117 -11.28 8.45 7.28
C GLU A 117 -12.41 7.67 6.61
N ALA A 118 -13.37 8.38 6.00
CA ALA A 118 -14.46 7.74 5.26
C ALA A 118 -13.95 6.91 4.08
N GLN A 119 -12.94 7.39 3.35
CA GLN A 119 -12.32 6.64 2.26
C GLN A 119 -11.59 5.39 2.77
N ALA A 120 -10.83 5.52 3.85
CA ALA A 120 -10.09 4.40 4.45
C ALA A 120 -11.03 3.29 4.93
N GLU A 121 -12.15 3.64 5.60
CA GLU A 121 -13.09 2.64 6.11
C GLU A 121 -13.93 1.99 5.00
N ASN A 122 -14.31 2.74 3.96
CA ASN A 122 -14.91 2.15 2.75
C ASN A 122 -13.94 1.15 2.07
N PHE A 123 -12.66 1.52 1.98
CA PHE A 123 -11.64 0.65 1.43
C PHE A 123 -11.41 -0.59 2.30
N ARG A 124 -11.42 -0.44 3.63
CA ARG A 124 -11.34 -1.55 4.58
C ARG A 124 -12.50 -2.53 4.42
N LYS A 125 -13.74 -2.03 4.35
CA LYS A 125 -14.91 -2.89 4.12
C LYS A 125 -14.78 -3.67 2.81
N MET A 126 -14.36 -2.98 1.74
CA MET A 126 -14.10 -3.61 0.46
C MET A 126 -13.02 -4.71 0.59
N LEU A 127 -11.88 -4.44 1.22
CA LEU A 127 -10.82 -5.45 1.42
C LEU A 127 -11.29 -6.65 2.27
N LEU A 128 -12.08 -6.42 3.31
CA LEU A 128 -12.64 -7.50 4.13
C LEU A 128 -13.54 -8.40 3.30
N ALA A 129 -14.47 -7.81 2.54
CA ALA A 129 -15.34 -8.56 1.63
C ALA A 129 -14.53 -9.33 0.57
N MET A 130 -13.47 -8.72 0.03
CA MET A 130 -12.56 -9.37 -0.93
C MET A 130 -11.76 -10.54 -0.33
N SER A 131 -11.45 -10.48 0.96
CA SER A 131 -10.70 -11.54 1.64
C SER A 131 -11.52 -12.81 1.82
N GLU A 132 -12.85 -12.67 1.81
CA GLU A 132 -13.82 -13.76 1.82
C GLU A 132 -14.16 -14.19 0.40
N ASP A 133 -14.42 -13.25 -0.51
CA ASP A 133 -14.69 -13.52 -1.93
C ASP A 133 -14.10 -12.48 -2.88
N LEU A 134 -13.16 -12.92 -3.72
CA LEU A 134 -12.50 -12.08 -4.72
C LEU A 134 -13.45 -11.55 -5.79
N ARG A 135 -14.61 -12.15 -6.02
CA ARG A 135 -15.58 -11.65 -7.01
C ARG A 135 -16.04 -10.23 -6.71
N VAL A 136 -16.02 -9.83 -5.43
CA VAL A 136 -16.34 -8.45 -5.00
C VAL A 136 -15.41 -7.42 -5.66
N ILE A 137 -14.09 -7.65 -5.71
CA ILE A 137 -13.18 -6.67 -6.36
C ILE A 137 -13.34 -6.64 -7.88
N LEU A 138 -13.69 -7.77 -8.50
CA LEU A 138 -13.89 -7.85 -9.94
C LEU A 138 -15.11 -7.04 -10.35
N ILE A 139 -16.21 -7.15 -9.60
CA ILE A 139 -17.39 -6.30 -9.80
C ILE A 139 -17.01 -4.83 -9.57
N LYS A 140 -16.22 -4.53 -8.53
CA LYS A 140 -15.81 -3.15 -8.26
C LYS A 140 -14.91 -2.56 -9.34
N PHE A 141 -14.05 -3.35 -9.95
CA PHE A 141 -13.25 -2.93 -11.10
C PHE A 141 -14.12 -2.70 -12.34
N ALA A 142 -15.10 -3.55 -12.59
CA ALA A 142 -16.03 -3.36 -13.70
C ALA A 142 -16.86 -2.06 -13.53
N ASP A 143 -17.38 -1.81 -12.32
CA ASP A 143 -18.02 -0.55 -11.92
C ASP A 143 -17.08 0.65 -12.15
N ARG A 144 -15.88 0.61 -11.55
CA ARG A 144 -14.91 1.70 -11.67
C ARG A 144 -14.51 1.96 -13.12
N LEU A 145 -14.30 0.91 -13.91
CA LEU A 145 -13.92 1.02 -15.31
C LEU A 145 -15.01 1.70 -16.14
N HIS A 146 -16.27 1.30 -15.96
CA HIS A 146 -17.38 1.95 -16.64
C HIS A 146 -17.53 3.43 -16.23
N ASN A 147 -17.35 3.72 -14.93
CA ASN A 147 -17.36 5.11 -14.44
C ASN A 147 -16.22 5.95 -15.04
N MET A 148 -15.04 5.36 -15.27
CA MET A 148 -13.93 6.03 -15.95
C MET A 148 -14.20 6.25 -17.45
N ARG A 149 -14.90 5.33 -18.12
CA ARG A 149 -15.31 5.48 -19.53
C ARG A 149 -16.32 6.61 -19.72
N THR A 150 -17.23 6.78 -18.77
CA THR A 150 -18.32 7.79 -18.79
C THR A 150 -18.00 9.06 -17.99
N LEU A 151 -16.74 9.24 -17.58
CA LEU A 151 -16.33 10.27 -16.61
C LEU A 151 -16.59 11.71 -17.09
N GLN A 152 -16.58 11.93 -18.40
CA GLN A 152 -16.67 13.24 -19.05
C GLN A 152 -17.96 14.02 -18.74
N HIS A 153 -19.03 13.34 -18.30
CA HIS A 153 -20.32 13.98 -17.97
C HIS A 153 -20.36 14.55 -16.54
N LEU A 154 -19.32 14.33 -15.73
CA LEU A 154 -19.22 14.88 -14.38
C LEU A 154 -18.58 16.27 -14.37
N PRO A 155 -18.79 17.08 -13.31
CA PRO A 155 -18.00 18.29 -13.08
C PRO A 155 -16.50 17.98 -12.96
N GLU A 156 -15.65 18.86 -13.48
CA GLU A 156 -14.19 18.69 -13.53
C GLU A 156 -13.57 18.30 -12.19
N SER A 157 -14.01 18.92 -11.08
CA SER A 157 -13.52 18.59 -9.74
C SER A 157 -13.79 17.13 -9.34
N LYS A 158 -14.93 16.56 -9.76
CA LYS A 158 -15.22 15.13 -9.56
C LYS A 158 -14.41 14.26 -10.50
N GLN A 159 -14.22 14.67 -11.75
CA GLN A 159 -13.41 13.94 -12.73
C GLN A 159 -11.97 13.77 -12.22
N GLN A 160 -11.32 14.87 -11.85
CA GLN A 160 -9.95 14.88 -11.32
C GLN A 160 -9.84 13.96 -10.10
N ARG A 161 -10.76 14.08 -9.14
CA ARG A 161 -10.77 13.24 -7.93
C ARG A 161 -10.89 11.74 -8.24
N ILE A 162 -11.84 11.36 -9.10
CA ILE A 162 -12.08 9.95 -9.45
C ILE A 162 -10.89 9.40 -10.24
N ALA A 163 -10.31 10.18 -11.15
CA ALA A 163 -9.13 9.79 -11.91
C ALA A 163 -7.88 9.63 -11.01
N SER A 164 -7.63 10.54 -10.08
CA SER A 164 -6.54 10.40 -9.09
C SER A 164 -6.71 9.17 -8.22
N GLU A 165 -7.91 8.95 -7.69
CA GLU A 165 -8.22 7.75 -6.88
C GLU A 165 -8.01 6.47 -7.70
N THR A 166 -8.44 6.48 -8.97
CA THR A 166 -8.27 5.34 -9.89
C THR A 166 -6.81 5.02 -10.12
N LEU A 167 -6.00 6.04 -10.37
CA LEU A 167 -4.58 5.90 -10.67
C LEU A 167 -3.75 5.48 -9.45
N GLU A 168 -4.05 6.03 -8.28
CA GLU A 168 -3.30 5.77 -7.04
C GLU A 168 -3.71 4.47 -6.34
N ILE A 169 -4.94 4.00 -6.54
CA ILE A 169 -5.51 2.89 -5.78
C ILE A 169 -5.92 1.74 -6.71
N TYR A 170 -6.89 1.95 -7.60
CA TYR A 170 -7.51 0.85 -8.35
C TYR A 170 -6.58 0.22 -9.39
N ALA A 171 -5.86 1.02 -10.17
CA ALA A 171 -4.91 0.51 -11.16
C ALA A 171 -3.78 -0.32 -10.52
N PRO A 172 -3.12 0.15 -9.43
CA PRO A 172 -2.14 -0.65 -8.70
C PRO A 172 -2.70 -1.98 -8.16
N ILE A 173 -3.92 -2.01 -7.64
CA ILE A 173 -4.54 -3.26 -7.15
C ILE A 173 -4.83 -4.20 -8.32
N ALA A 174 -5.37 -3.69 -9.44
CA ALA A 174 -5.61 -4.48 -10.63
C ALA A 174 -4.32 -5.12 -11.16
N ASN A 175 -3.20 -4.38 -11.14
CA ASN A 175 -1.88 -4.91 -11.46
C ASN A 175 -1.47 -6.08 -10.56
N ARG A 176 -1.71 -5.95 -9.25
CA ARG A 176 -1.33 -6.96 -8.25
C ARG A 176 -2.16 -8.22 -8.34
N LEU A 177 -3.45 -8.10 -8.67
CA LEU A 177 -4.33 -9.24 -8.98
C LEU A 177 -4.10 -9.83 -10.39
N GLY A 178 -3.16 -9.27 -11.15
CA GLY A 178 -2.76 -9.78 -12.47
C GLY A 178 -3.72 -9.42 -13.60
N ILE A 179 -4.68 -8.52 -13.37
CA ILE A 179 -5.69 -8.14 -14.37
C ILE A 179 -5.12 -7.00 -15.23
N GLY A 180 -4.20 -7.37 -16.12
CA GLY A 180 -3.34 -6.42 -16.83
C GLY A 180 -4.09 -5.46 -17.75
N TRP A 181 -5.16 -5.91 -18.42
CA TRP A 181 -5.91 -5.04 -19.34
C TRP A 181 -6.73 -3.99 -18.57
N VAL A 182 -7.38 -4.37 -17.46
CA VAL A 182 -8.11 -3.42 -16.60
C VAL A 182 -7.16 -2.36 -16.08
N ARG A 183 -5.99 -2.77 -15.58
CA ARG A 183 -4.95 -1.85 -15.13
C ARG A 183 -4.60 -0.84 -16.23
N SER A 184 -4.22 -1.31 -17.42
CA SER A 184 -3.81 -0.44 -18.51
C SER A 184 -4.91 0.53 -18.94
N GLU A 185 -6.16 0.08 -18.97
CA GLU A 185 -7.29 0.93 -19.36
C GLU A 185 -7.61 1.98 -18.28
N LEU A 186 -7.61 1.60 -17.00
CA LEU A 186 -7.77 2.53 -15.88
C LEU A 186 -6.65 3.58 -15.86
N GLU A 187 -5.40 3.17 -16.11
CA GLU A 187 -4.24 4.06 -16.20
C GLU A 187 -4.39 5.06 -17.35
N ASP A 188 -4.75 4.61 -18.56
CA ASP A 188 -4.89 5.47 -19.73
C ASP A 188 -6.09 6.44 -19.61
N LEU A 189 -7.23 5.98 -19.08
CA LEU A 189 -8.40 6.85 -18.82
C LEU A 189 -8.09 7.90 -17.74
N SER A 190 -7.36 7.51 -16.70
CA SER A 190 -6.90 8.45 -15.66
C SER A 190 -5.91 9.45 -16.25
N PHE A 191 -4.95 8.99 -17.08
CA PHE A 191 -3.98 9.85 -17.73
C PHE A 191 -4.64 10.88 -18.65
N LYS A 192 -5.62 10.45 -19.46
CA LYS A 192 -6.42 11.33 -20.31
C LYS A 192 -7.13 12.44 -19.51
N THR A 193 -7.62 12.12 -18.31
CA THR A 193 -8.37 13.07 -17.47
C THR A 193 -7.46 14.01 -16.70
N LEU A 194 -6.40 13.48 -16.10
CA LEU A 194 -5.48 14.26 -15.25
C LEU A 194 -4.54 15.15 -16.07
N MET A 195 -4.13 14.69 -17.26
CA MET A 195 -3.13 15.36 -18.11
C MET A 195 -3.52 15.28 -19.60
N PRO A 196 -4.62 15.95 -20.01
CA PRO A 196 -5.19 15.82 -21.35
C PRO A 196 -4.23 16.24 -22.47
N ASP A 197 -3.51 17.36 -22.32
CA ASP A 197 -2.61 17.86 -23.35
C ASP A 197 -1.46 16.90 -23.64
N LEU A 198 -0.85 16.35 -22.58
CA LEU A 198 0.22 15.35 -22.68
C LEU A 198 -0.30 14.04 -23.29
N PHE A 199 -1.52 13.62 -22.90
CA PHE A 199 -2.15 12.44 -23.47
C PHE A 199 -2.37 12.59 -24.97
N HIS A 200 -2.98 13.70 -25.41
CA HIS A 200 -3.26 13.94 -26.83
C HIS A 200 -1.99 14.11 -27.67
N ASP A 201 -0.96 14.76 -27.14
CA ASP A 201 0.35 14.83 -27.80
C ASP A 201 0.98 13.44 -27.97
N LEU A 202 0.96 12.63 -26.91
CA LEU A 202 1.50 11.27 -26.95
C LEU A 202 0.74 10.37 -27.93
N VAL A 203 -0.59 10.48 -27.97
CA VAL A 203 -1.43 9.74 -28.94
C VAL A 203 -1.01 10.06 -30.38
N ARG A 204 -0.81 11.34 -30.72
CA ARG A 204 -0.36 11.75 -32.06
C ARG A 204 1.04 11.21 -32.38
N LYS A 205 1.98 11.31 -31.43
CA LYS A 205 3.34 10.81 -31.58
C LYS A 205 3.40 9.29 -31.78
N VAL A 206 2.60 8.54 -31.02
CA VAL A 206 2.49 7.08 -31.17
C VAL A 206 1.85 6.70 -32.50
N ALA A 207 0.82 7.42 -32.95
CA ALA A 207 0.20 7.18 -34.26
C ALA A 207 1.20 7.37 -35.42
N LYS A 208 1.96 8.47 -35.40
CA LYS A 208 3.00 8.73 -36.40
C LYS A 208 4.07 7.63 -36.41
N ARG A 209 4.58 7.25 -35.24
CA ARG A 209 5.59 6.18 -35.13
C ARG A 209 5.07 4.82 -35.57
N LYS A 210 3.78 4.55 -35.35
CA LYS A 210 3.12 3.33 -35.85
C LYS A 210 3.14 3.29 -37.38
N GLU A 211 2.76 4.37 -38.05
CA GLU A 211 2.78 4.44 -39.52
C GLU A 211 4.21 4.25 -40.08
N GLU A 212 5.20 4.87 -39.45
CA GLU A 212 6.61 4.74 -39.85
C GLU A 212 7.16 3.31 -39.68
N GLN A 213 6.82 2.64 -38.57
CA GLN A 213 7.34 1.30 -38.24
C GLN A 213 6.46 0.14 -38.74
N GLU A 214 5.28 0.41 -39.30
CA GLU A 214 4.34 -0.62 -39.72
C GLU A 214 4.92 -1.54 -40.80
N ALA A 215 5.54 -0.95 -41.84
CA ALA A 215 6.18 -1.73 -42.91
C ALA A 215 7.29 -2.64 -42.35
N TYR A 216 8.08 -2.12 -41.41
CA TYR A 216 9.15 -2.87 -40.75
C TYR A 216 8.62 -4.01 -39.88
N LEU A 217 7.58 -3.77 -39.08
CA LEU A 217 6.97 -4.80 -38.24
C LEU A 217 6.29 -5.89 -39.07
N ARG A 218 5.70 -5.55 -40.24
CA ARG A 218 5.20 -6.54 -41.21
C ARG A 218 6.31 -7.44 -41.71
N GLU A 219 7.46 -6.86 -42.08
CA GLU A 219 8.64 -7.60 -42.53
C GLU A 219 9.12 -8.59 -41.45
N VAL A 220 9.34 -8.11 -40.23
CA VAL A 220 9.77 -8.96 -39.10
C VAL A 220 8.74 -10.06 -38.78
N THR A 221 7.45 -9.73 -38.85
CA THR A 221 6.36 -10.70 -38.62
C THR A 221 6.34 -11.77 -39.70
N SER A 222 6.55 -11.40 -40.96
CA SER A 222 6.61 -12.33 -42.08
C SER A 222 7.79 -13.29 -41.95
N ILE A 223 8.98 -12.77 -41.61
CA ILE A 223 10.18 -13.58 -41.38
C ILE A 223 9.93 -14.58 -40.24
N MET A 224 9.40 -14.10 -39.10
CA MET A 224 9.12 -14.99 -37.97
C MET A 224 8.07 -16.05 -38.32
N THR A 225 6.99 -15.68 -39.01
CA THR A 225 5.93 -16.63 -39.36
C THR A 225 6.43 -17.70 -40.32
N GLY A 226 7.24 -17.32 -41.31
CA GLY A 226 7.89 -18.26 -42.23
C GLY A 226 8.83 -19.21 -41.48
N LYS A 227 9.67 -18.69 -40.60
CA LYS A 227 10.63 -19.51 -39.85
C LYS A 227 9.95 -20.46 -38.86
N LEU A 228 8.86 -20.04 -38.21
CA LEU A 228 8.05 -20.91 -37.36
C LEU A 228 7.44 -22.07 -38.16
N ALA A 229 6.97 -21.81 -39.38
CA ALA A 229 6.42 -22.84 -40.26
C ALA A 229 7.49 -23.83 -40.76
N GLU A 230 8.68 -23.34 -41.12
CA GLU A 230 9.81 -24.19 -41.53
C GLU A 230 10.25 -25.17 -40.44
N GLU A 231 10.34 -24.70 -39.19
CA GLU A 231 10.74 -25.51 -38.04
C GLU A 231 9.58 -26.33 -37.43
N GLY A 232 8.36 -26.22 -37.99
CA GLY A 232 7.17 -26.93 -37.52
C GLY A 232 6.70 -26.49 -36.12
N ILE A 233 7.03 -25.29 -35.67
CA ILE A 233 6.68 -24.78 -34.34
C ILE A 233 5.36 -23.98 -34.43
N PRO A 234 4.29 -24.39 -33.73
CA PRO A 234 3.03 -23.64 -33.73
C PRO A 234 3.20 -22.30 -32.99
N GLY A 235 2.88 -21.19 -33.66
CA GLY A 235 2.94 -19.86 -33.03
C GLY A 235 2.21 -18.78 -33.82
N LYS A 236 1.41 -17.97 -33.12
CA LYS A 236 0.75 -16.79 -33.70
C LYS A 236 1.51 -15.53 -33.33
N VAL A 237 2.10 -14.86 -34.32
CA VAL A 237 2.77 -13.58 -34.16
C VAL A 237 1.76 -12.44 -34.32
N SER A 238 1.75 -11.51 -33.38
CA SER A 238 0.84 -10.35 -33.37
C SER A 238 1.57 -9.12 -32.85
N TRP A 239 1.13 -7.94 -33.27
CA TRP A 239 1.71 -6.68 -32.79
C TRP A 239 1.02 -6.23 -31.53
N ARG A 240 1.76 -5.51 -30.69
CA ARG A 240 1.24 -4.90 -29.48
C ARG A 240 1.76 -3.49 -29.36
N ILE A 241 0.85 -2.56 -29.10
CA ILE A 241 1.20 -1.20 -28.69
C ILE A 241 1.26 -1.17 -27.16
N LYS A 242 2.27 -0.52 -26.61
CA LYS A 242 2.33 -0.22 -25.18
C LYS A 242 1.25 0.80 -24.83
N HIS A 243 0.56 0.62 -23.70
CA HIS A 243 -0.44 1.58 -23.24
C HIS A 243 0.21 2.95 -22.95
N TYR A 244 -0.55 4.03 -23.12
CA TYR A 244 -0.02 5.39 -23.18
C TYR A 244 0.63 5.84 -21.88
N TYR A 245 -0.01 5.57 -20.76
CA TYR A 245 0.51 5.94 -19.45
C TYR A 245 1.85 5.23 -19.15
N GLY A 246 2.03 3.99 -19.59
CA GLY A 246 3.28 3.24 -19.43
C GLY A 246 4.42 3.75 -20.30
N ILE A 247 4.12 4.40 -21.43
CA ILE A 247 5.12 5.15 -22.22
C ILE A 247 5.50 6.42 -21.48
N TYR A 248 4.51 7.18 -21.00
CA TYR A 248 4.72 8.40 -20.23
C TYR A 248 5.56 8.16 -18.96
N GLN A 249 5.23 7.15 -18.17
CA GLN A 249 6.01 6.76 -16.98
C GLN A 249 7.46 6.41 -17.33
N LYS A 250 7.70 5.80 -18.50
CA LYS A 250 9.06 5.47 -18.93
C LYS A 250 9.85 6.72 -19.33
N MET A 251 9.21 7.66 -20.02
CA MET A 251 9.80 8.96 -20.36
C MET A 251 10.23 9.71 -19.09
N LEU A 252 9.35 9.74 -18.07
CA LEU A 252 9.67 10.34 -16.77
C LEU A 252 10.81 9.62 -16.06
N LYS A 253 10.74 8.29 -15.90
CA LYS A 253 11.72 7.51 -15.13
C LYS A 253 13.12 7.54 -15.74
N GLN A 254 13.21 7.62 -17.06
CA GLN A 254 14.50 7.63 -17.78
C GLN A 254 14.94 9.04 -18.17
N GLU A 255 14.11 10.06 -17.90
CA GLU A 255 14.34 11.45 -18.30
C GLU A 255 14.65 11.59 -19.80
N ILE A 256 13.96 10.79 -20.63
CA ILE A 256 14.15 10.77 -22.09
C ILE A 256 12.93 11.35 -22.82
N PRO A 257 13.15 12.05 -23.95
CA PRO A 257 12.06 12.45 -24.83
C PRO A 257 11.46 11.24 -25.58
N PHE A 258 10.26 11.40 -26.15
CA PHE A 258 9.51 10.33 -26.81
C PHE A 258 10.30 9.66 -27.94
N GLU A 259 11.09 10.44 -28.69
CA GLU A 259 11.85 10.00 -29.85
C GLU A 259 12.86 8.89 -29.48
N GLN A 260 13.37 8.92 -28.25
CA GLN A 260 14.31 7.93 -27.70
C GLN A 260 13.63 6.71 -27.07
N VAL A 261 12.29 6.67 -27.02
CA VAL A 261 11.54 5.51 -26.52
C VAL A 261 11.49 4.44 -27.61
N HIS A 262 12.36 3.44 -27.51
CA HIS A 262 12.48 2.39 -28.52
C HIS A 262 11.46 1.23 -28.39
N ASP A 263 10.77 1.08 -27.26
CA ASP A 263 9.87 -0.05 -26.94
C ASP A 263 8.38 0.33 -27.02
N VAL A 264 8.02 1.29 -27.88
CA VAL A 264 6.62 1.71 -28.07
C VAL A 264 5.81 0.58 -28.70
N LEU A 265 6.41 -0.10 -29.68
CA LEU A 265 5.84 -1.23 -30.41
C LEU A 265 6.63 -2.50 -30.09
N GLY A 266 5.92 -3.59 -29.88
CA GLY A 266 6.52 -4.91 -29.65
C GLY A 266 5.76 -6.00 -30.37
N LEU A 267 6.39 -7.16 -30.47
CA LEU A 267 5.80 -8.37 -31.03
C LEU A 267 5.46 -9.34 -29.91
N ARG A 268 4.27 -9.95 -30.03
CA ARG A 268 3.79 -10.99 -29.13
C ARG A 268 3.63 -12.28 -29.92
N ILE A 269 4.24 -13.35 -29.44
CA ILE A 269 4.13 -14.70 -30.00
C ILE A 269 3.40 -15.58 -28.98
N ILE A 270 2.25 -16.10 -29.38
CA ILE A 270 1.45 -17.03 -28.58
C ILE A 270 1.62 -18.43 -29.16
N THR A 271 2.05 -19.37 -28.33
CA THR A 271 2.25 -20.79 -28.68
C THR A 271 1.45 -21.70 -27.74
N ASP A 272 1.58 -23.01 -27.88
CA ASP A 272 0.85 -24.03 -27.12
C ASP A 272 1.59 -24.48 -25.85
N THR A 273 2.91 -24.72 -25.93
CA THR A 273 3.70 -25.32 -24.83
C THR A 273 4.83 -24.43 -24.33
N LYS A 274 5.26 -24.67 -23.08
CA LYS A 274 6.43 -23.99 -22.50
C LYS A 274 7.72 -24.32 -23.24
N ALA A 275 7.87 -25.58 -23.69
CA ALA A 275 9.02 -26.00 -24.49
C ALA A 275 9.12 -25.18 -25.79
N ASN A 276 7.98 -24.99 -26.47
CA ASN A 276 7.93 -24.16 -27.68
C ASN A 276 8.27 -22.69 -27.38
N CYS A 277 7.94 -22.15 -26.21
CA CYS A 277 8.38 -20.79 -25.84
C CYS A 277 9.91 -20.65 -25.88
N TYR A 278 10.64 -21.62 -25.34
CA TYR A 278 12.11 -21.62 -25.34
C TYR A 278 12.70 -21.94 -26.72
N ALA A 279 12.05 -22.82 -27.50
CA ALA A 279 12.44 -23.07 -28.89
C ALA A 279 12.32 -21.80 -29.75
N ILE A 280 11.21 -21.06 -29.62
CA ILE A 280 10.99 -19.78 -30.29
C ILE A 280 12.01 -18.73 -29.84
N LEU A 281 12.38 -18.70 -28.55
CA LEU A 281 13.44 -17.83 -28.06
C LEU A 281 14.78 -18.14 -28.75
N GLY A 282 15.16 -19.41 -28.83
CA GLY A 282 16.37 -19.86 -29.52
C GLY A 282 16.35 -19.49 -31.00
N LEU A 283 15.19 -19.64 -31.65
CA LEU A 283 14.99 -19.24 -33.05
C LEU A 283 15.20 -17.75 -33.24
N ILE A 284 14.61 -16.91 -32.39
CA ILE A 284 14.80 -15.45 -32.43
C ILE A 284 16.28 -15.07 -32.25
N HIS A 285 16.99 -15.71 -31.32
CA HIS A 285 18.41 -15.45 -31.08
C HIS A 285 19.33 -15.98 -32.19
N SER A 286 18.90 -16.96 -32.97
CA SER A 286 19.60 -17.41 -34.18
C SER A 286 19.42 -16.45 -35.37
N LEU A 287 18.27 -15.79 -35.47
CA LEU A 287 17.96 -14.83 -36.52
C LEU A 287 18.57 -13.46 -36.25
N TRP A 288 18.54 -13.02 -35.00
CA TRP A 288 18.94 -11.68 -34.60
C TRP A 288 19.74 -11.66 -33.31
N ALA A 289 20.76 -10.82 -33.28
CA ALA A 289 21.63 -10.67 -32.12
C ALA A 289 20.83 -10.13 -30.90
N PRO A 290 20.84 -10.84 -29.76
CA PRO A 290 20.19 -10.36 -28.54
C PRO A 290 20.94 -9.18 -27.93
N VAL A 291 20.20 -8.22 -27.39
CA VAL A 291 20.76 -7.08 -26.66
C VAL A 291 21.12 -7.52 -25.24
N PRO A 292 22.39 -7.41 -24.80
CA PRO A 292 22.81 -7.83 -23.45
C PRO A 292 21.97 -7.17 -22.34
N GLY A 293 21.60 -7.95 -21.33
CA GLY A 293 20.81 -7.48 -20.18
C GLY A 293 19.34 -7.17 -20.47
N ARG A 294 18.84 -7.45 -21.68
CA ARG A 294 17.44 -7.25 -22.08
C ARG A 294 16.62 -8.54 -22.22
N PHE A 295 17.20 -9.67 -21.83
CA PHE A 295 16.47 -10.93 -21.69
C PHE A 295 15.89 -11.08 -20.28
N LYS A 296 14.62 -11.50 -20.17
CA LYS A 296 13.97 -11.80 -18.89
C LYS A 296 13.13 -13.07 -19.03
N ASP A 297 13.40 -14.06 -18.19
CA ASP A 297 12.64 -15.30 -18.12
C ASP A 297 11.60 -15.23 -17.00
N TYR A 298 10.38 -14.76 -17.33
CA TYR A 298 9.26 -14.82 -16.39
C TYR A 298 8.50 -16.15 -16.44
N ILE A 299 8.91 -17.13 -17.26
CA ILE A 299 8.34 -18.48 -17.20
C ILE A 299 8.98 -19.24 -16.04
N GLY A 300 10.31 -19.20 -15.94
CA GLY A 300 11.09 -19.80 -14.87
C GLY A 300 10.95 -19.05 -13.54
N VAL A 301 10.88 -17.71 -13.58
CA VAL A 301 10.64 -16.87 -12.40
C VAL A 301 9.40 -16.00 -12.62
N PRO A 302 8.18 -16.54 -12.39
CA PRO A 302 6.94 -15.79 -12.52
C PRO A 302 6.95 -14.53 -11.67
N LYS A 303 6.24 -13.49 -12.10
CA LYS A 303 6.04 -12.30 -11.27
C LYS A 303 5.10 -12.60 -10.10
N SER A 304 5.12 -11.71 -9.10
CA SER A 304 4.21 -11.73 -7.95
C SER A 304 2.72 -11.81 -8.32
N ASN A 305 2.34 -11.24 -9.46
CA ASN A 305 0.98 -11.29 -10.00
C ASN A 305 0.73 -12.49 -10.94
N MET A 306 1.58 -13.52 -10.86
CA MET A 306 1.56 -14.74 -11.68
C MET A 306 1.78 -14.51 -13.19
N TYR A 307 2.22 -13.31 -13.59
CA TYR A 307 2.57 -13.04 -14.98
C TYR A 307 3.74 -13.90 -15.43
N GLN A 308 3.55 -14.60 -16.55
CA GLN A 308 4.55 -15.46 -17.18
C GLN A 308 4.70 -15.11 -18.67
N SER A 309 5.95 -14.90 -19.10
CA SER A 309 6.34 -14.69 -20.50
C SER A 309 7.87 -14.63 -20.60
N LEU A 310 8.45 -15.01 -21.73
CA LEU A 310 9.83 -14.69 -22.06
C LEU A 310 9.87 -13.33 -22.75
N HIS A 311 10.69 -12.42 -22.23
CA HIS A 311 10.93 -11.11 -22.84
C HIS A 311 12.35 -11.10 -23.39
N THR A 312 12.52 -10.70 -24.64
CA THR A 312 13.84 -10.48 -25.23
C THR A 312 13.80 -9.26 -26.13
N THR A 313 14.87 -8.46 -26.09
CA THR A 313 15.09 -7.41 -27.10
C THR A 313 16.25 -7.83 -27.99
N VAL A 314 16.04 -7.79 -29.30
CA VAL A 314 17.05 -8.12 -30.31
C VAL A 314 17.28 -6.94 -31.25
N ILE A 315 18.42 -6.96 -31.95
CA ILE A 315 18.70 -6.04 -33.06
C ILE A 315 18.15 -6.71 -34.32
N GLY A 316 16.96 -6.28 -34.74
CA GLY A 316 16.25 -6.81 -35.90
C GLY A 316 16.87 -6.39 -37.23
N PRO A 317 16.16 -6.66 -38.36
CA PRO A 317 16.59 -6.19 -39.67
C PRO A 317 16.78 -4.67 -39.66
N LYS A 318 17.70 -4.13 -40.47
CA LYS A 318 18.00 -2.68 -40.54
C LYS A 318 18.57 -2.05 -39.25
N GLY A 319 18.95 -2.85 -38.25
CA GLY A 319 19.62 -2.37 -37.05
C GLY A 319 18.69 -1.79 -35.97
N GLU A 320 17.37 -1.86 -36.16
CA GLU A 320 16.40 -1.40 -35.18
C GLU A 320 16.20 -2.41 -34.04
N ARG A 321 15.86 -1.91 -32.84
CA ARG A 321 15.57 -2.77 -31.69
C ARG A 321 14.14 -3.28 -31.77
N VAL A 322 13.95 -4.58 -31.62
CA VAL A 322 12.63 -5.22 -31.56
C VAL A 322 12.47 -5.97 -30.25
N GLU A 323 11.39 -5.69 -29.53
CA GLU A 323 11.00 -6.43 -28.32
C GLU A 323 10.04 -7.57 -28.67
N PHE A 324 10.37 -8.78 -28.24
CA PHE A 324 9.54 -9.97 -28.35
C PHE A 324 9.04 -10.41 -26.98
N GLN A 325 7.75 -10.75 -26.92
CA GLN A 325 7.09 -11.38 -25.77
C GLN A 325 6.56 -12.74 -26.21
N ILE A 326 7.09 -13.82 -25.63
CA ILE A 326 6.75 -15.19 -25.99
C ILE A 326 6.03 -15.82 -24.80
N ARG A 327 4.88 -16.48 -25.04
CA ARG A 327 4.12 -17.14 -23.98
C ARG A 327 3.12 -18.15 -24.55
N THR A 328 2.62 -19.04 -23.70
CA THR A 328 1.55 -19.97 -24.10
C THR A 328 0.18 -19.29 -24.13
N ALA A 329 -0.82 -19.95 -24.73
CA ALA A 329 -2.22 -19.50 -24.68
C ALA A 329 -2.74 -19.38 -23.23
N GLU A 330 -2.42 -20.34 -22.36
CA GLU A 330 -2.74 -20.31 -20.93
C GLU A 330 -2.08 -19.10 -20.23
N MET A 331 -0.78 -18.89 -20.45
CA MET A 331 -0.07 -17.73 -19.90
C MET A 331 -0.62 -16.41 -20.42
N ASN A 332 -1.07 -16.35 -21.68
CA ASN A 332 -1.74 -15.18 -22.23
C ASN A 332 -3.07 -14.92 -21.50
N MET A 333 -3.85 -15.97 -21.27
CA MET A 333 -5.12 -15.87 -20.52
C MET A 333 -4.89 -15.39 -19.09
N ILE A 334 -3.89 -15.91 -18.38
CA ILE A 334 -3.52 -15.44 -17.04
C ILE A 334 -3.02 -13.99 -17.08
N ALA A 335 -2.21 -13.61 -18.08
CA ALA A 335 -1.69 -12.25 -18.16
C ALA A 335 -2.73 -11.20 -18.54
N GLU A 336 -3.81 -11.60 -19.23
CA GLU A 336 -4.92 -10.72 -19.58
C GLU A 336 -5.94 -10.71 -18.45
N HIS A 337 -6.48 -11.86 -18.07
CA HIS A 337 -7.60 -11.96 -17.12
C HIS A 337 -7.18 -12.11 -15.65
N GLY A 338 -5.90 -12.33 -15.36
CA GLY A 338 -5.39 -12.47 -13.99
C GLY A 338 -6.13 -13.53 -13.19
N ILE A 339 -6.48 -13.18 -11.95
CA ILE A 339 -7.22 -14.04 -11.03
C ILE A 339 -8.60 -14.49 -11.54
N ALA A 340 -9.23 -13.75 -12.46
CA ALA A 340 -10.53 -14.13 -13.03
C ALA A 340 -10.43 -15.43 -13.85
N SER A 341 -9.28 -15.68 -14.51
CA SER A 341 -9.05 -16.92 -15.26
C SER A 341 -8.95 -18.16 -14.36
N HIS A 342 -8.45 -18.00 -13.14
CA HIS A 342 -8.31 -19.10 -12.16
C HIS A 342 -9.64 -19.52 -11.52
N TRP A 343 -10.62 -18.61 -11.42
CA TRP A 343 -11.90 -18.92 -10.76
C TRP A 343 -12.75 -19.91 -11.55
N ARG A 344 -12.73 -19.82 -12.88
CA ARG A 344 -13.50 -20.72 -13.76
C ARG A 344 -13.11 -22.21 -13.63
N TYR A 345 -11.89 -22.51 -13.22
CA TYR A 345 -11.43 -23.90 -13.03
C TYR A 345 -11.82 -24.50 -11.67
N LYS A 346 -12.34 -23.70 -10.72
CA LYS A 346 -12.64 -24.11 -9.34
C LYS A 346 -13.97 -24.84 -9.13
N GLU A 347 -14.83 -24.95 -10.14
CA GLU A 347 -16.07 -25.73 -10.00
C GLU A 347 -15.83 -27.25 -9.90
N LYS A 348 -14.60 -27.75 -10.15
CA LYS A 348 -14.34 -29.21 -10.15
C LYS A 348 -13.25 -29.75 -9.21
N GLU A 349 -12.38 -28.95 -8.60
CA GLU A 349 -11.36 -29.47 -7.65
C GLU A 349 -11.06 -28.54 -6.47
N LYS A 350 -10.59 -29.13 -5.35
CA LYS A 350 -10.22 -28.47 -4.09
C LYS A 350 -9.28 -27.27 -4.32
N MET A 351 -9.42 -26.26 -3.44
CA MET A 351 -8.59 -25.05 -3.41
C MET A 351 -7.11 -25.31 -3.70
N ASP A 352 -6.62 -24.79 -4.83
CA ASP A 352 -5.21 -24.84 -5.24
C ASP A 352 -4.38 -23.84 -4.41
N GLU A 353 -3.15 -24.22 -4.02
CA GLU A 353 -2.20 -23.45 -3.19
C GLU A 353 -1.91 -22.02 -3.73
N LYS A 354 -2.17 -21.79 -5.02
CA LYS A 354 -1.95 -20.50 -5.70
C LYS A 354 -2.99 -19.44 -5.34
N SER A 355 -4.25 -19.83 -5.11
CA SER A 355 -5.30 -18.89 -4.66
C SER A 355 -5.03 -18.41 -3.24
N ASP A 356 -4.45 -19.27 -2.41
CA ASP A 356 -4.08 -18.95 -1.03
C ASP A 356 -3.02 -17.86 -0.96
N ARG A 357 -2.14 -17.69 -1.96
CA ARG A 357 -1.15 -16.59 -1.94
C ARG A 357 -1.77 -15.21 -2.07
N TYR A 358 -2.75 -15.03 -2.96
CA TYR A 358 -3.44 -13.74 -3.13
C TYR A 358 -4.28 -13.40 -1.91
N ILE A 359 -5.00 -14.39 -1.38
CA ILE A 359 -5.80 -14.26 -0.16
C ILE A 359 -4.88 -14.02 1.05
N SER A 360 -3.73 -14.69 1.12
CA SER A 360 -2.73 -14.49 2.17
C SER A 360 -2.20 -13.06 2.18
N TRP A 361 -1.83 -12.49 1.02
CA TRP A 361 -1.43 -11.08 0.94
C TRP A 361 -2.53 -10.12 1.43
N LEU A 362 -3.78 -10.32 0.97
CA LEU A 362 -4.91 -9.51 1.43
C LEU A 362 -5.12 -9.64 2.95
N ARG A 363 -5.01 -10.86 3.48
CA ARG A 363 -5.08 -11.12 4.93
C ARG A 363 -3.91 -10.49 5.68
N GLU A 364 -2.70 -10.50 5.13
CA GLU A 364 -1.53 -9.85 5.73
C GLU A 364 -1.71 -8.33 5.81
N LEU A 365 -2.27 -7.71 4.77
CA LEU A 365 -2.63 -6.28 4.79
C LEU A 365 -3.69 -5.97 5.85
N ILE A 366 -4.75 -6.78 5.94
CA ILE A 366 -5.81 -6.63 6.95
C ILE A 366 -5.26 -6.89 8.36
N GLN A 367 -4.32 -7.82 8.52
CA GLN A 367 -3.71 -8.14 9.80
C GLN A 367 -2.72 -7.07 10.25
N ALA A 368 -1.93 -6.51 9.34
CA ALA A 368 -1.07 -5.35 9.61
C ALA A 368 -1.90 -4.15 10.09
N GLN A 369 -3.13 -4.01 9.60
CA GLN A 369 -4.07 -2.98 10.06
C GLN A 369 -4.54 -3.20 11.51
N ARG A 370 -4.75 -4.43 11.98
CA ARG A 370 -5.13 -4.67 13.40
C ARG A 370 -4.08 -4.12 14.38
N GLU A 371 -2.85 -3.91 13.91
CA GLU A 371 -1.74 -3.34 14.68
C GLU A 371 -1.60 -1.81 14.50
N LEU A 372 -2.27 -1.19 13.53
CA LEU A 372 -2.22 0.25 13.21
C LEU A 372 -3.53 0.94 13.60
N SER A 373 -3.46 1.89 14.53
CA SER A 373 -4.63 2.59 15.06
C SER A 373 -5.07 3.83 14.24
N ASP A 374 -4.33 4.24 13.21
CA ASP A 374 -4.61 5.44 12.40
C ASP A 374 -4.97 5.08 10.93
N ALA A 375 -6.10 5.60 10.45
CA ALA A 375 -6.62 5.40 9.10
C ALA A 375 -5.71 6.01 8.01
N LYS A 376 -4.98 7.08 8.33
CA LYS A 376 -4.07 7.75 7.40
C LYS A 376 -2.81 6.90 7.15
N ASP A 377 -2.24 6.35 8.21
CA ASP A 377 -1.11 5.42 8.13
C ASP A 377 -1.47 4.18 7.32
N PHE A 378 -2.72 3.72 7.39
CA PHE A 378 -3.22 2.60 6.59
C PHE A 378 -3.27 2.95 5.09
N MET A 379 -3.81 4.11 4.71
CA MET A 379 -3.84 4.53 3.30
C MET A 379 -2.45 4.72 2.73
N GLU A 380 -1.51 5.27 3.51
CA GLU A 380 -0.10 5.37 3.11
C GLU A 380 0.58 3.99 2.99
N ALA A 381 0.29 3.06 3.90
CA ALA A 381 0.81 1.68 3.84
C ALA A 381 0.29 0.95 2.60
N VAL A 382 -1.01 1.04 2.30
CA VAL A 382 -1.60 0.48 1.09
C VAL A 382 -0.93 1.10 -0.12
N LYS A 383 -0.95 2.44 -0.27
CA LYS A 383 -0.34 3.13 -1.43
C LYS A 383 1.16 2.78 -1.60
N GLY A 384 1.91 2.73 -0.50
CA GLY A 384 3.34 2.39 -0.50
C GLY A 384 3.65 0.93 -0.81
N GLU A 385 2.75 -0.01 -0.46
CA GLU A 385 2.90 -1.42 -0.80
C GLU A 385 2.38 -1.77 -2.21
N VAL A 386 1.50 -0.97 -2.80
CA VAL A 386 0.96 -1.26 -4.15
C VAL A 386 1.90 -0.81 -5.28
N ILE A 387 2.97 -0.05 -4.98
CA ILE A 387 3.97 0.36 -5.98
C ILE A 387 5.38 0.33 -5.38
N PRO A 388 6.08 -0.80 -5.52
CA PRO A 388 7.39 -0.71 -6.18
C PRO A 388 7.70 -1.90 -7.11
N GLU A 389 8.61 -1.68 -8.07
CA GLU A 389 9.29 -2.77 -8.78
C GLU A 389 9.93 -3.72 -7.75
N VAL A 390 9.75 -5.03 -7.91
CA VAL A 390 10.31 -6.03 -6.99
C VAL A 390 11.67 -6.53 -7.49
N ILE A 391 12.55 -6.85 -6.55
CA ILE A 391 13.77 -7.63 -6.76
C ILE A 391 13.56 -9.04 -6.20
N TYR A 392 14.16 -10.03 -6.85
CA TYR A 392 14.19 -11.41 -6.43
C TYR A 392 15.56 -11.69 -5.83
N VAL A 393 15.58 -12.11 -4.57
CA VAL A 393 16.80 -12.47 -3.85
C VAL A 393 16.72 -13.92 -3.39
N PHE A 394 17.86 -14.60 -3.35
CA PHE A 394 17.95 -16.00 -2.99
C PHE A 394 18.31 -16.17 -1.53
N THR A 395 17.71 -17.15 -0.86
CA THR A 395 18.24 -17.69 0.39
C THR A 395 19.45 -18.60 0.10
N PRO A 396 20.30 -18.91 1.09
CA PRO A 396 21.40 -19.86 0.89
C PRO A 396 20.94 -21.28 0.52
N ARG A 397 19.65 -21.59 0.74
CA ARG A 397 19.01 -22.86 0.37
C ARG A 397 18.42 -22.85 -1.05
N GLY A 398 18.54 -21.74 -1.78
CA GLY A 398 18.01 -21.58 -3.14
C GLY A 398 16.54 -21.15 -3.21
N GLU A 399 15.88 -20.88 -2.07
CA GLU A 399 14.53 -20.33 -2.08
C GLU A 399 14.54 -18.87 -2.54
N ILE A 400 13.58 -18.51 -3.39
CA ILE A 400 13.43 -17.13 -3.89
C ILE A 400 12.53 -16.34 -2.94
N LYS A 401 12.99 -15.14 -2.56
CA LYS A 401 12.21 -14.16 -1.82
C LYS A 401 12.07 -12.88 -2.63
N GLU A 402 10.85 -12.34 -2.63
CA GLU A 402 10.52 -11.09 -3.30
C GLU A 402 10.62 -9.94 -2.30
N LEU A 403 11.29 -8.86 -2.71
CA LEU A 403 11.42 -7.63 -1.92
C LEU A 403 11.23 -6.40 -2.82
N PRO A 404 10.75 -5.26 -2.30
CA PRO A 404 10.78 -3.98 -3.00
C PRO A 404 12.18 -3.59 -3.49
N ILE A 405 12.27 -2.94 -4.65
CA ILE A 405 13.52 -2.30 -5.09
C ILE A 405 14.01 -1.32 -4.02
N GLY A 406 15.32 -1.28 -3.80
CA GLY A 406 15.91 -0.50 -2.71
C GLY A 406 15.98 -1.24 -1.37
N SER A 407 15.35 -2.41 -1.24
CA SER A 407 15.36 -3.18 0.01
C SER A 407 16.77 -3.53 0.47
N THR A 408 16.90 -3.61 1.78
CA THR A 408 18.16 -3.88 2.47
C THR A 408 18.18 -5.29 3.08
N PRO A 409 19.34 -5.80 3.53
CA PRO A 409 19.39 -7.05 4.27
C PRO A 409 18.49 -7.10 5.51
N VAL A 410 18.22 -5.94 6.14
CA VAL A 410 17.28 -5.86 7.26
C VAL A 410 15.85 -6.14 6.80
N ASP A 411 15.44 -5.58 5.66
CA ASP A 411 14.13 -5.88 5.05
C ASP A 411 14.00 -7.37 4.75
N PHE A 412 15.04 -7.99 4.20
CA PHE A 412 15.08 -9.44 3.97
C PHE A 412 14.94 -10.23 5.28
N ALA A 413 15.67 -9.85 6.33
CA ALA A 413 15.59 -10.52 7.63
C ALA A 413 14.17 -10.52 8.23
N TYR A 414 13.48 -9.38 8.18
CA TYR A 414 12.08 -9.26 8.63
C TYR A 414 11.07 -9.94 7.69
N GLY A 415 11.41 -10.06 6.40
CA GLY A 415 10.65 -10.84 5.41
C GLY A 415 10.77 -12.35 5.64
N VAL A 416 11.90 -12.83 6.18
CA VAL A 416 12.06 -14.23 6.61
C VAL A 416 11.29 -14.48 7.91
N HIS A 417 11.59 -13.74 8.97
CA HIS A 417 10.89 -13.86 10.24
C HIS A 417 11.18 -12.66 11.16
N SER A 418 10.19 -12.18 11.92
CA SER A 418 10.39 -11.02 12.82
C SER A 418 11.48 -11.24 13.86
N GLN A 419 11.63 -12.46 14.37
CA GLN A 419 12.70 -12.78 15.34
C GLN A 419 14.10 -12.78 14.69
N VAL A 420 14.21 -13.13 13.40
CA VAL A 420 15.46 -13.05 12.65
C VAL A 420 15.83 -11.59 12.39
N GLY A 421 14.84 -10.77 12.02
CA GLY A 421 15.00 -9.31 11.92
C GLY A 421 15.43 -8.66 13.22
N ASN A 422 14.77 -8.99 14.34
CA ASN A 422 15.11 -8.43 15.66
C ASN A 422 16.53 -8.77 16.11
N LYS A 423 16.99 -9.99 15.80
CA LYS A 423 18.32 -10.49 16.21
C LYS A 423 19.41 -10.23 15.16
N CYS A 424 19.14 -9.48 14.10
CA CYS A 424 20.07 -9.25 13.01
C CYS A 424 21.27 -8.40 13.46
N VAL A 425 22.49 -8.90 13.23
CA VAL A 425 23.75 -8.18 13.52
C VAL A 425 24.44 -7.75 12.23
N GLY A 426 24.38 -8.59 11.20
CA GLY A 426 25.05 -8.37 9.94
C GLY A 426 24.46 -9.23 8.84
N ALA A 427 24.93 -9.03 7.61
CA ALA A 427 24.51 -9.80 6.47
C ALA A 427 25.68 -10.13 5.57
N LYS A 428 25.61 -11.28 4.91
CA LYS A 428 26.46 -11.62 3.77
C LYS A 428 25.62 -11.65 2.50
N VAL A 429 26.13 -11.04 1.44
CA VAL A 429 25.54 -11.07 0.10
C VAL A 429 26.55 -11.70 -0.84
N ASN A 430 26.13 -12.76 -1.55
CA ASN A 430 26.98 -13.56 -2.43
C ASN A 430 28.28 -14.03 -1.74
N GLY A 431 28.16 -14.43 -0.47
CA GLY A 431 29.27 -14.90 0.38
C GLY A 431 30.16 -13.80 0.98
N ARG A 432 29.93 -12.51 0.67
CA ARG A 432 30.73 -11.39 1.20
C ARG A 432 29.96 -10.61 2.25
N ILE A 433 30.62 -10.21 3.33
CA ILE A 433 30.01 -9.38 4.39
C ILE A 433 29.70 -8.00 3.82
N VAL A 434 28.46 -7.55 3.98
CA VAL A 434 27.98 -6.23 3.55
C VAL A 434 27.38 -5.47 4.73
N PRO A 435 27.41 -4.12 4.71
CA PRO A 435 26.73 -3.34 5.73
C PRO A 435 25.19 -3.51 5.64
N LEU A 436 24.48 -3.36 6.76
CA LEU A 436 23.02 -3.51 6.81
C LEU A 436 22.25 -2.50 5.94
N ARG A 437 22.87 -1.38 5.57
CA ARG A 437 22.33 -0.37 4.64
C ARG A 437 22.54 -0.70 3.16
N PHE A 438 23.18 -1.83 2.85
CA PHE A 438 23.44 -2.23 1.47
C PHE A 438 22.12 -2.43 0.72
N VAL A 439 22.03 -1.92 -0.51
CA VAL A 439 20.85 -2.09 -1.35
C VAL A 439 20.97 -3.38 -2.13
N LEU A 440 20.05 -4.31 -1.89
CA LEU A 440 19.99 -5.61 -2.54
C LEU A 440 19.68 -5.47 -4.03
N ARG A 441 20.24 -6.37 -4.84
CA ARG A 441 20.03 -6.44 -6.29
C ARG A 441 19.37 -7.76 -6.68
N ASN A 442 18.79 -7.77 -7.87
CA ASN A 442 18.16 -8.96 -8.41
C ASN A 442 19.21 -10.07 -8.60
N GLY A 443 18.94 -11.26 -8.05
CA GLY A 443 19.82 -12.41 -8.11
C GLY A 443 20.82 -12.54 -6.96
N ASP A 444 20.84 -11.59 -6.02
CA ASP A 444 21.70 -11.67 -4.84
C ASP A 444 21.30 -12.82 -3.92
N THR A 445 22.28 -13.59 -3.43
CA THR A 445 22.08 -14.59 -2.37
C THR A 445 22.37 -13.96 -1.02
N VAL A 446 21.38 -13.89 -0.13
CA VAL A 446 21.45 -13.17 1.15
C VAL A 446 21.47 -14.15 2.32
N GLU A 447 22.47 -14.03 3.18
CA GLU A 447 22.59 -14.77 4.44
C GLU A 447 22.59 -13.77 5.60
N ILE A 448 21.71 -13.98 6.59
CA ILE A 448 21.59 -13.09 7.75
C ILE A 448 22.32 -13.68 8.94
N LEU A 449 23.20 -12.88 9.54
CA LEU A 449 23.91 -13.21 10.77
C LEU A 449 23.07 -12.72 11.96
N THR A 450 22.74 -13.61 12.89
CA THR A 450 21.92 -13.30 14.06
C THR A 450 22.68 -13.49 15.38
N SER A 451 22.34 -12.69 16.40
CA SER A 451 22.84 -12.84 17.77
C SER A 451 21.70 -12.69 18.78
N PRO A 452 21.68 -13.49 19.87
CA PRO A 452 20.65 -13.40 20.90
C PRO A 452 20.68 -12.11 21.72
N SER A 453 21.82 -11.40 21.79
CA SER A 453 22.00 -10.18 22.60
C SER A 453 21.75 -8.88 21.82
N GLN A 454 21.56 -8.97 20.49
CA GLN A 454 21.37 -7.80 19.64
C GLN A 454 19.88 -7.47 19.46
N GLY A 455 19.58 -6.17 19.41
CA GLY A 455 18.26 -5.65 19.05
C GLY A 455 18.33 -4.59 17.92
N PRO A 456 17.18 -4.27 17.31
CA PRO A 456 17.05 -3.19 16.33
C PRO A 456 17.43 -1.83 16.90
N SER A 457 18.05 -0.97 16.09
CA SER A 457 18.33 0.42 16.46
C SER A 457 17.39 1.40 15.76
N ARG A 458 17.25 2.61 16.32
CA ARG A 458 16.45 3.70 15.73
C ARG A 458 16.96 4.10 14.34
N ASP A 459 18.26 3.94 14.08
CA ASP A 459 18.86 4.28 12.78
C ASP A 459 18.38 3.38 11.64
N TRP A 460 17.90 2.16 11.93
CA TRP A 460 17.36 1.27 10.91
C TRP A 460 16.13 1.86 10.22
N LEU A 461 15.33 2.65 10.93
CA LEU A 461 14.17 3.33 10.36
C LEU A 461 14.52 4.31 9.22
N LYS A 462 15.78 4.74 9.12
CA LYS A 462 16.25 5.67 8.06
C LYS A 462 16.47 4.98 6.71
N PHE A 463 16.81 3.70 6.69
CA PHE A 463 17.22 2.99 5.48
C PHE A 463 16.36 1.77 5.13
N VAL A 464 15.61 1.23 6.09
CA VAL A 464 14.67 0.13 5.86
C VAL A 464 13.55 0.61 4.93
N VAL A 465 13.21 -0.19 3.93
CA VAL A 465 12.24 0.20 2.89
C VAL A 465 10.85 -0.33 3.20
N THR A 466 10.75 -1.60 3.61
CA THR A 466 9.47 -2.31 3.79
C THR A 466 8.70 -1.81 4.99
N GLN A 467 7.37 -1.65 4.84
CA GLN A 467 6.50 -1.21 5.93
C GLN A 467 6.43 -2.23 7.06
N ARG A 468 6.44 -3.53 6.72
CA ARG A 468 6.54 -4.63 7.69
C ARG A 468 7.75 -4.45 8.62
N ALA A 469 8.94 -4.22 8.07
CA ALA A 469 10.13 -4.01 8.88
C ALA A 469 10.06 -2.70 9.69
N LYS A 470 9.63 -1.58 9.09
CA LYS A 470 9.45 -0.31 9.80
C LYS A 470 8.49 -0.44 10.99
N SER A 471 7.34 -1.07 10.79
CA SER A 471 6.33 -1.29 11.83
C SER A 471 6.88 -2.15 12.97
N ARG A 472 7.50 -3.29 12.65
CA ARG A 472 8.08 -4.21 13.65
C ARG A 472 9.23 -3.58 14.42
N ILE A 473 10.09 -2.81 13.77
CA ILE A 473 11.18 -2.07 14.42
C ILE A 473 10.61 -1.01 15.37
N LYS A 474 9.63 -0.21 14.95
CA LYS A 474 8.95 0.78 15.81
C LYS A 474 8.30 0.12 17.02
N GLN A 475 7.61 -1.00 16.81
CA GLN A 475 6.96 -1.77 17.88
C GLN A 475 7.99 -2.27 18.90
N TRP A 476 9.11 -2.84 18.44
CA TRP A 476 10.18 -3.33 19.31
C TRP A 476 10.81 -2.20 20.11
N ILE A 477 11.14 -1.07 19.46
CA ILE A 477 11.73 0.10 20.14
C ILE A 477 10.78 0.63 21.21
N LYS A 478 9.48 0.74 20.91
CA LYS A 478 8.48 1.21 21.88
C LYS A 478 8.36 0.27 23.08
N ALA A 479 8.42 -1.04 22.85
CA ALA A 479 8.39 -2.03 23.92
C ALA A 479 9.65 -1.95 24.81
N GLU A 480 10.83 -1.79 24.20
CA GLU A 480 12.10 -1.66 24.91
C GLU A 480 12.19 -0.34 25.69
N GLU A 481 11.80 0.79 25.09
CA GLU A 481 11.72 2.09 25.75
C GLU A 481 10.73 2.04 26.94
N ARG A 482 9.59 1.35 26.79
CA ARG A 482 8.63 1.15 27.89
C ARG A 482 9.26 0.34 29.02
N LYS A 483 9.96 -0.75 28.72
CA LYS A 483 10.63 -1.60 29.71
C LYS A 483 11.70 -0.82 30.49
N GLN A 484 12.55 -0.08 29.79
CA GLN A 484 13.57 0.78 30.41
C GLN A 484 12.95 1.88 31.28
N SER A 485 11.84 2.47 30.81
CA SER A 485 11.11 3.49 31.57
C SER A 485 10.46 2.92 32.83
N ILE A 486 9.93 1.70 32.78
CA ILE A 486 9.41 0.98 33.95
C ILE A 486 10.53 0.71 34.96
N GLU A 487 11.68 0.17 34.52
CA GLU A 487 12.81 -0.09 35.40
C GLU A 487 13.36 1.19 36.07
N LEU A 488 13.45 2.28 35.31
CA LEU A 488 13.86 3.59 35.82
C LEU A 488 12.82 4.14 36.80
N GLY A 489 11.54 4.11 36.44
CA GLY A 489 10.45 4.60 37.27
C GLY A 489 10.30 3.83 38.57
N GLN A 490 10.52 2.51 38.54
CA GLN A 490 10.58 1.67 39.73
C GLN A 490 11.71 2.12 40.65
N LYS A 491 12.95 2.24 40.15
CA LYS A 491 14.09 2.71 40.95
C LYS A 491 13.85 4.10 41.55
N LEU A 492 13.26 5.02 40.79
CA LEU A 492 12.94 6.38 41.24
C LEU A 492 11.87 6.36 42.35
N LEU A 493 10.82 5.55 42.19
CA LEU A 493 9.78 5.43 43.20
C LEU A 493 10.31 4.77 44.47
N GLU A 494 11.09 3.68 44.35
CA GLU A 494 11.72 3.01 45.49
C GLU A 494 12.65 3.95 46.26
N THR A 495 13.45 4.76 45.55
CA THR A 495 14.35 5.74 46.16
C THR A 495 13.56 6.79 46.93
N GLU A 496 12.44 7.26 46.39
CA GLU A 496 11.60 8.26 47.05
C GLU A 496 10.83 7.68 48.24
N MET A 497 10.32 6.45 48.14
CA MET A 497 9.67 5.75 49.25
C MET A 497 10.63 5.53 50.43
N ARG A 498 11.90 5.17 50.16
CA ARG A 498 12.92 5.02 51.20
C ARG A 498 13.21 6.32 51.95
N LYS A 499 13.17 7.48 51.27
CA LYS A 499 13.35 8.79 51.93
C LYS A 499 12.22 9.12 52.90
N HIS A 500 11.01 8.61 52.64
CA HIS A 500 9.83 8.81 53.47
C HIS A 500 9.55 7.61 54.40
N GLU A 501 10.53 6.71 54.59
CA GLU A 501 10.47 5.53 55.47
C GLU A 501 9.29 4.57 55.17
N LEU A 502 8.78 4.58 53.94
CA LEU A 502 7.69 3.72 53.51
C LEU A 502 8.21 2.33 53.10
N SER A 503 7.57 1.29 53.62
CA SER A 503 7.84 -0.09 53.22
C SER A 503 7.39 -0.35 51.78
N LEU A 504 8.19 -1.12 51.03
CA LEU A 504 7.85 -1.58 49.68
C LEU A 504 6.61 -2.49 49.64
N SER A 505 6.17 -3.01 50.80
CA SER A 505 4.91 -3.76 50.91
C SER A 505 3.66 -2.91 50.63
N VAL A 506 3.75 -1.58 50.79
CA VAL A 506 2.66 -0.63 50.50
C VAL A 506 2.32 -0.60 49.01
N LEU A 507 3.26 -0.97 48.12
CA LEU A 507 2.99 -1.08 46.68
C LEU A 507 1.95 -2.18 46.33
N LYS A 508 1.69 -3.10 47.26
CA LYS A 508 0.67 -4.15 47.14
C LYS A 508 -0.57 -3.90 48.01
N SER A 509 -0.66 -2.76 48.70
CA SER A 509 -1.78 -2.44 49.59
C SER A 509 -2.96 -1.78 48.85
N GLU A 510 -4.10 -1.71 49.53
CA GLU A 510 -5.29 -0.97 49.03
C GLU A 510 -5.02 0.54 48.87
N ASP A 511 -4.01 1.10 49.54
CA ASP A 511 -3.60 2.50 49.37
C ASP A 511 -3.07 2.75 47.96
N MET A 512 -2.28 1.83 47.41
CA MET A 512 -1.78 1.92 46.03
C MET A 512 -2.91 1.83 45.01
N GLN A 513 -3.96 1.04 45.29
CA GLN A 513 -5.16 0.99 44.44
C GLN A 513 -5.93 2.31 44.46
N ARG A 514 -6.00 3.01 45.60
CA ARG A 514 -6.59 4.36 45.68
C ARG A 514 -5.81 5.37 44.84
N VAL A 515 -4.47 5.29 44.85
CA VAL A 515 -3.61 6.15 44.02
C VAL A 515 -3.81 5.86 42.53
N LEU A 516 -3.89 4.58 42.13
CA LEU A 516 -4.18 4.17 40.75
C LEU A 516 -5.51 4.74 40.23
N LYS A 517 -6.58 4.63 41.04
CA LYS A 517 -7.90 5.21 40.71
C LYS A 517 -7.85 6.73 40.59
N HIS A 518 -7.12 7.42 41.46
CA HIS A 518 -7.02 8.87 41.44
C HIS A 518 -6.37 9.41 40.17
N PHE A 519 -5.29 8.78 39.72
CA PHE A 519 -4.62 9.16 38.47
C PHE A 519 -5.31 8.58 37.22
N ASN A 520 -6.38 7.81 37.38
CA ASN A 520 -7.05 7.08 36.31
C ASN A 520 -6.09 6.16 35.53
N ILE A 521 -5.19 5.49 36.26
CA ILE A 521 -4.17 4.60 35.69
C ILE A 521 -4.54 3.15 36.03
N PRO A 522 -4.56 2.23 35.04
CA PRO A 522 -5.06 0.88 35.24
C PRO A 522 -4.08 -0.05 35.97
N SER A 523 -2.77 0.20 35.91
CA SER A 523 -1.77 -0.71 36.49
C SER A 523 -0.59 0.01 37.15
N LEU A 524 0.05 -0.69 38.10
CA LEU A 524 1.27 -0.22 38.75
C LEU A 524 2.45 -0.08 37.78
N GLU A 525 2.53 -0.97 36.78
CA GLU A 525 3.52 -0.87 35.70
C GLU A 525 3.37 0.42 34.90
N ASP A 526 2.14 0.87 34.67
CA ASP A 526 1.90 2.13 33.97
C ASP A 526 2.34 3.33 34.82
N ILE A 527 2.13 3.31 36.14
CA ILE A 527 2.70 4.32 37.04
C ILE A 527 4.23 4.36 36.93
N TYR A 528 4.91 3.21 36.93
CA TYR A 528 6.36 3.18 36.74
C TYR A 528 6.76 3.78 35.39
N SER A 529 6.06 3.42 34.31
CA SER A 529 6.30 4.01 32.99
C SER A 529 6.08 5.54 32.99
N PHE A 530 5.03 6.04 33.63
CA PHE A 530 4.74 7.48 33.73
C PHE A 530 5.79 8.24 34.54
N ILE A 531 6.33 7.65 35.61
CA ILE A 531 7.43 8.21 36.40
C ILE A 531 8.71 8.22 35.56
N GLY A 532 9.04 7.11 34.89
CA GLY A 532 10.23 7.01 34.05
C GLY A 532 10.26 8.01 32.89
N HIS A 533 9.09 8.31 32.30
CA HIS A 533 8.93 9.34 31.27
C HIS A 533 8.81 10.78 31.82
N GLY A 534 8.71 10.95 33.14
CA GLY A 534 8.57 12.25 33.79
C GLY A 534 7.20 12.92 33.65
N LYS A 535 6.15 12.15 33.30
CA LYS A 535 4.76 12.65 33.25
C LYS A 535 4.17 12.83 34.65
N ILE A 536 4.59 11.99 35.60
CA ILE A 536 4.22 12.06 37.02
C ILE A 536 5.50 12.02 37.84
N SER A 537 5.61 12.81 38.90
CA SER A 537 6.78 12.72 39.78
C SER A 537 6.62 11.61 40.81
N ALA A 538 7.71 10.90 41.14
CA ALA A 538 7.71 9.91 42.21
C ALA A 538 7.22 10.52 43.55
N HIS A 539 7.54 11.78 43.80
CA HIS A 539 7.12 12.54 44.98
C HIS A 539 5.60 12.72 45.08
N GLN A 540 4.91 13.01 43.95
CA GLN A 540 3.45 13.12 43.92
C GLN A 540 2.75 11.80 44.28
N VAL A 541 3.33 10.68 43.85
CA VAL A 541 2.81 9.34 44.16
C VAL A 541 3.03 9.02 45.64
N VAL A 542 4.23 9.29 46.17
CA VAL A 542 4.58 9.02 47.59
C VAL A 542 3.77 9.89 48.56
N ASN A 543 3.60 11.18 48.30
CA ASN A 543 2.82 12.07 49.17
C ASN A 543 1.36 11.63 49.32
N ARG A 544 0.82 10.92 48.33
CA ARG A 544 -0.55 10.41 48.37
C ARG A 544 -0.66 9.06 49.09
N LEU A 545 0.46 8.34 49.24
CA LEU A 545 0.57 7.12 50.05
C LEU A 545 0.80 7.43 51.53
N LEU A 546 1.26 8.63 51.87
CA LEU A 546 1.36 9.09 53.24
C LEU A 546 -0.05 9.41 53.79
N PRO A 547 -0.36 9.04 55.06
CA PRO A 547 -1.62 9.43 55.69
C PRO A 547 -1.74 10.96 55.74
N GLU A 548 -2.96 11.47 55.57
CA GLU A 548 -3.22 12.90 55.73
C GLU A 548 -2.76 13.34 57.12
N LYS A 549 -1.66 14.10 57.18
CA LYS A 549 -1.34 14.84 58.40
C LYS A 549 -2.52 15.79 58.65
N PRO A 550 -3.05 15.87 59.89
CA PRO A 550 -3.93 16.97 60.24
C PRO A 550 -3.20 18.29 59.91
N PRO A 551 -3.93 19.33 59.48
CA PRO A 551 -3.28 20.57 59.07
C PRO A 551 -2.43 21.08 60.24
N GLU A 552 -1.11 20.97 60.12
CA GLU A 552 -0.21 21.76 60.94
C GLU A 552 -0.51 23.21 60.59
N GLU A 553 -0.87 24.00 61.61
CA GLU A 553 -1.01 25.45 61.49
C GLU A 553 0.27 26.00 60.89
N VAL A 554 0.21 26.30 59.59
CA VAL A 554 1.23 27.11 58.92
C VAL A 554 1.22 28.45 59.67
N PRO A 555 2.32 28.88 60.32
CA PRO A 555 2.39 30.25 60.80
C PRO A 555 2.19 31.12 59.57
N ALA A 556 1.25 32.07 59.64
CA ALA A 556 0.91 32.95 58.53
C ALA A 556 2.19 33.53 57.91
N ALA A 557 2.64 32.94 56.81
CA ALA A 557 3.68 33.51 55.99
C ALA A 557 3.08 34.81 55.45
N LYS A 558 3.69 35.93 55.85
CA LYS A 558 3.35 37.27 55.40
C LYS A 558 3.04 37.23 53.91
N ILE A 559 1.86 37.72 53.55
CA ILE A 559 1.49 38.02 52.16
C ILE A 559 2.58 38.97 51.62
N VAL A 560 3.54 38.42 50.89
CA VAL A 560 4.41 39.22 50.04
C VAL A 560 3.53 39.64 48.88
N LYS A 561 3.23 40.93 48.82
CA LYS A 561 2.49 41.57 47.72
C LYS A 561 3.03 41.07 46.37
N PRO A 562 2.18 40.93 45.33
CA PRO A 562 2.64 40.52 44.02
C PRO A 562 3.72 41.49 43.56
N VAL A 563 4.94 40.96 43.37
CA VAL A 563 6.02 41.72 42.76
C VAL A 563 5.56 42.03 41.33
N LYS A 564 5.54 43.32 41.00
CA LYS A 564 5.23 43.84 39.67
C LYS A 564 5.98 43.06 38.59
N GLU A 565 5.30 42.81 37.47
CA GLU A 565 5.87 42.26 36.24
C GLU A 565 7.24 42.90 35.93
N HIS A 566 8.31 42.11 36.08
CA HIS A 566 9.61 42.48 35.55
C HIS A 566 9.66 42.07 34.08
N LYS A 567 9.35 43.02 33.18
CA LYS A 567 9.88 43.03 31.82
C LYS A 567 11.40 43.07 31.92
N GLY A 568 12.08 41.93 31.74
CA GLY A 568 13.53 41.86 31.92
C GLY A 568 14.29 41.12 30.84
N ILE A 569 13.69 40.15 30.16
CA ILE A 569 14.41 39.29 29.21
C ILE A 569 13.52 39.02 28.00
N THR A 570 13.95 39.52 26.83
CA THR A 570 13.29 39.29 25.54
C THR A 570 14.09 38.25 24.77
N ILE A 571 13.49 37.10 24.49
CA ILE A 571 14.13 36.02 23.74
C ILE A 571 13.95 36.31 22.25
N LYS A 572 15.03 36.20 21.45
CA LYS A 572 14.95 36.46 20.01
C LYS A 572 13.96 35.49 19.35
N GLY A 573 12.86 36.05 18.85
CA GLY A 573 11.90 35.34 17.98
C GLY A 573 10.65 34.78 18.67
N ILE A 574 10.51 34.87 20.00
CA ILE A 574 9.30 34.40 20.72
C ILE A 574 9.01 35.29 21.93
N ASP A 575 7.81 35.87 21.98
CA ASP A 575 7.28 36.58 23.14
C ASP A 575 6.52 35.62 24.09
N ASN A 576 6.51 35.92 25.40
CA ASN A 576 5.77 35.15 26.42
C ASN A 576 6.19 33.67 26.62
N VAL A 577 7.50 33.39 26.59
CA VAL A 577 8.00 32.06 26.97
C VAL A 577 8.32 32.02 28.47
N LEU A 578 7.86 30.97 29.16
CA LEU A 578 8.24 30.67 30.53
C LEU A 578 9.76 30.47 30.61
N TYR A 579 10.45 31.33 31.36
CA TYR A 579 11.90 31.24 31.56
C TYR A 579 12.29 31.25 33.03
N HIS A 580 13.44 30.65 33.34
CA HIS A 580 14.01 30.67 34.68
C HIS A 580 15.54 30.76 34.60
N THR A 581 16.18 31.39 35.59
CA THR A 581 17.64 31.52 35.63
C THR A 581 18.31 30.26 36.16
N ALA A 582 19.46 29.89 35.57
CA ALA A 582 20.21 28.72 35.96
C ALA A 582 20.91 28.94 37.31
N ARG A 583 20.79 27.93 38.19
CA ARG A 583 21.46 27.92 39.51
C ARG A 583 22.95 27.58 39.45
N CYS A 584 23.50 27.29 38.27
CA CYS A 584 24.92 26.94 38.12
C CYS A 584 25.81 28.15 37.83
N CYS A 585 25.27 29.22 37.23
CA CYS A 585 26.05 30.40 36.86
C CYS A 585 25.44 31.73 37.30
N PHE A 586 24.24 31.71 37.91
CA PHE A 586 23.54 32.87 38.49
C PHE A 586 23.67 34.14 37.63
N PRO A 587 23.08 34.16 36.41
CA PRO A 587 23.19 35.29 35.51
C PRO A 587 22.59 36.56 36.14
N ILE A 588 23.33 37.66 36.09
CA ILE A 588 22.91 38.98 36.59
C ILE A 588 22.74 39.99 35.44
N PRO A 589 21.99 41.09 35.64
CA PRO A 589 21.84 42.12 34.61
C PRO A 589 23.19 42.70 34.18
N GLY A 590 23.52 42.62 32.89
CA GLY A 590 24.80 43.01 32.31
C GLY A 590 25.63 41.85 31.75
N ASP A 591 25.31 40.62 32.14
CA ASP A 591 25.94 39.42 31.59
C ASP A 591 25.45 39.12 30.17
N GLY A 592 26.33 38.56 29.33
CA GLY A 592 25.91 37.93 28.08
C GLY A 592 25.11 36.66 28.38
N LEU A 593 23.86 36.59 27.93
CA LEU A 593 22.94 35.49 28.24
C LEU A 593 22.81 34.52 27.05
N ILE A 594 22.57 33.24 27.37
CA ILE A 594 22.17 32.20 26.42
C ILE A 594 21.04 31.37 27.02
N GLY A 595 20.01 31.08 26.22
CA GLY A 595 18.86 30.27 26.61
C GLY A 595 19.05 28.82 26.19
N PHE A 596 18.70 27.88 27.06
CA PHE A 596 18.64 26.46 26.73
C PHE A 596 17.20 25.94 26.89
N VAL A 597 16.61 25.40 25.82
CA VAL A 597 15.23 24.90 25.83
C VAL A 597 15.17 23.54 26.52
N THR A 598 14.59 23.51 27.72
CA THR A 598 14.40 22.26 28.49
C THR A 598 13.05 21.61 28.16
N ARG A 599 12.99 20.27 28.20
CA ARG A 599 11.72 19.54 28.07
C ARG A 599 10.88 19.73 29.34
N GLY A 600 9.88 20.61 29.27
CA GLY A 600 8.83 20.76 30.28
C GLY A 600 9.01 21.87 31.31
N ARG A 601 10.16 22.57 31.37
CA ARG A 601 10.38 23.70 32.30
C ARG A 601 10.63 25.04 31.59
N GLY A 602 10.38 25.10 30.29
CA GLY A 602 10.63 26.30 29.48
C GLY A 602 12.12 26.53 29.22
N VAL A 603 12.50 27.80 29.05
CA VAL A 603 13.88 28.20 28.72
C VAL A 603 14.67 28.45 29.99
N THR A 604 15.77 27.73 30.17
CA THR A 604 16.72 27.99 31.26
C THR A 604 17.78 28.97 30.77
N ILE A 605 17.96 30.08 31.49
CA ILE A 605 18.88 31.15 31.13
C ILE A 605 20.21 30.93 31.83
N HIS A 606 21.27 30.83 31.03
CA HIS A 606 22.64 30.70 31.47
C HIS A 606 23.45 31.94 31.06
N ARG A 607 24.63 32.11 31.68
CA ARG A 607 25.65 33.00 31.13
C ARG A 607 26.26 32.33 29.89
N LYS A 608 26.63 33.15 28.90
CA LYS A 608 27.21 32.70 27.63
C LYS A 608 28.51 31.91 27.81
N ASP A 609 29.24 32.16 28.90
CA ASP A 609 30.49 31.50 29.29
C ASP A 609 30.28 30.34 30.30
N CYS A 610 29.06 29.83 30.45
CA CYS A 610 28.78 28.78 31.43
C CYS A 610 29.29 27.41 30.97
N PRO A 611 30.21 26.74 31.73
CA PRO A 611 30.77 25.44 31.34
C PRO A 611 29.73 24.31 31.23
N ASN A 612 28.60 24.45 31.94
CA ASN A 612 27.50 23.50 31.85
C ASN A 612 26.72 23.61 30.54
N VAL A 613 26.67 24.79 29.92
CA VAL A 613 26.02 24.97 28.61
C VAL A 613 26.88 24.33 27.52
N ASP A 614 28.20 24.51 27.57
CA ASP A 614 29.12 23.88 26.61
C ASP A 614 29.05 22.34 26.65
N ARG A 615 28.82 21.75 27.83
CA ARG A 615 28.56 20.30 27.97
C ARG A 615 27.19 19.87 27.46
N LEU A 616 26.19 20.77 27.46
CA LEU A 616 24.83 20.52 26.98
C LEU A 616 24.65 20.85 25.48
N ALA A 617 25.62 21.52 24.86
CA ALA A 617 25.63 21.98 23.47
C ALA A 617 25.88 20.87 22.42
N LEU A 618 25.56 19.60 22.73
CA LEU A 618 25.56 18.51 21.75
C LEU A 618 24.35 18.56 20.79
N ASP A 619 23.40 19.46 21.04
CA ASP A 619 22.14 19.62 20.30
C ASP A 619 21.87 21.12 20.07
N ASP A 620 22.62 21.74 19.13
CA ASP A 620 22.59 23.19 18.82
C ASP A 620 21.18 23.74 18.55
N ALA A 621 20.25 22.88 18.12
CA ALA A 621 18.86 23.23 17.86
C ALA A 621 18.07 23.67 19.11
N ARG A 622 18.65 23.58 20.32
CA ARG A 622 18.00 23.95 21.59
C ARG A 622 18.60 25.18 22.27
N LEU A 623 19.58 25.82 21.66
CA LEU A 623 20.16 27.07 22.13
C LEU A 623 19.42 28.26 21.51
N VAL A 624 19.12 29.29 22.31
CA VAL A 624 18.38 30.49 21.91
C VAL A 624 19.02 31.76 22.42
#